data_AF-A0A0D7BJP8-F1
#
_entry.id   AF-A0A0D7BJP8-F1
#
_cell.length_a   1.000
_cell.length_b   1.000
_cell.length_c   1.000
_cell.angle_alpha   90.00
_cell.angle_beta   90.00
_cell.angle_gamma   90.00
#
_symmetry.space_group_name_H-M   'P 1'
#
loop_
_entity.id
_entity.type
_entity.pdbx_description
1 polymer ?
#
loop_
_entity_poly.entity_id
_entity_poly.type
_entity_poly.pdbx_seq_one_letter_code
_entity_poly.pdbx_strand_id
1 'polypeptide(L)'
;MRDWSEPISCGTTQDATLSACQSLLDNWQQDLRTDLPCTYHASGRAANVASVEGCSIYITNTNAESSAVKEAVQAIMGCAATDVGKVNGLTTLSDGSGVCIGGNDGCGE
;
A
#
# COMPACT_ATOMS: atom_id res chain seq x y z
N MET A 1 -15.78 -7.41 18.57
CA MET A 1 -16.05 -7.21 17.14
C MET A 1 -15.14 -6.06 16.73
N ARG A 2 -14.19 -6.29 15.82
CA ARG A 2 -13.33 -5.20 15.33
C ARG A 2 -14.22 -4.26 14.53
N ASP A 3 -14.28 -3.00 14.93
CA ASP A 3 -15.04 -1.95 14.27
C ASP A 3 -14.36 -1.64 12.93
N TRP A 4 -15.08 -1.84 11.82
CA TRP A 4 -14.59 -1.58 10.47
C TRP A 4 -15.01 -0.18 9.99
N SER A 5 -15.41 0.75 10.88
CA SER A 5 -15.92 2.07 10.50
C SER A 5 -14.84 3.11 10.23
N GLU A 6 -13.57 2.80 10.48
CA GLU A 6 -12.45 3.57 9.97
C GLU A 6 -11.90 2.78 8.78
N PRO A 7 -12.02 3.28 7.53
CA PRO A 7 -11.30 2.66 6.44
C PRO A 7 -9.85 2.62 6.91
N ILE A 8 -9.24 1.44 6.97
CA ILE A 8 -7.82 1.33 7.27
C ILE A 8 -7.09 1.84 6.03
N SER A 9 -7.13 3.16 5.86
CA SER A 9 -6.54 3.91 4.79
C SER A 9 -5.09 4.12 5.12
N CYS A 10 -4.24 4.17 4.10
CA CYS A 10 -2.83 4.56 4.25
C CYS A 10 -2.69 6.04 4.66
N GLY A 11 -3.23 6.46 5.80
CA GLY A 11 -3.34 7.87 6.16
C GLY A 11 -4.29 8.65 5.24
N THR A 12 -3.90 9.87 4.86
CA THR A 12 -4.66 10.80 3.99
C THR A 12 -4.69 10.38 2.52
N THR A 13 -4.12 9.24 2.19
CA THR A 13 -3.96 8.78 0.82
C THR A 13 -5.31 8.41 0.20
N GLN A 14 -5.61 8.99 -0.96
CA GLN A 14 -6.80 8.66 -1.75
C GLN A 14 -6.85 7.17 -2.09
N ASP A 15 -8.02 6.64 -2.45
CA ASP A 15 -8.15 5.25 -2.90
C ASP A 15 -7.33 5.02 -4.17
N ALA A 16 -6.56 3.93 -4.21
CA ALA A 16 -5.87 3.52 -5.42
C ALA A 16 -6.85 2.94 -6.44
N THR A 17 -6.56 3.10 -7.72
CA THR A 17 -7.25 2.45 -8.82
C THR A 17 -6.89 0.97 -8.84
N LEU A 18 -7.88 0.10 -8.74
CA LEU A 18 -7.69 -1.34 -8.66
C LEU A 18 -6.94 -1.89 -9.89
N SER A 19 -7.29 -1.43 -11.09
CA SER A 19 -6.61 -1.83 -12.32
C SER A 19 -5.15 -1.39 -12.36
N ALA A 20 -4.83 -0.20 -11.84
CA ALA A 20 -3.44 0.26 -11.75
C ALA A 20 -2.62 -0.62 -10.79
N CYS A 21 -3.19 -0.99 -9.64
CA CYS A 21 -2.55 -1.91 -8.70
C CYS A 21 -2.36 -3.31 -9.29
N GLN A 22 -3.31 -3.81 -10.09
CA GLN A 22 -3.15 -5.07 -10.81
C GLN A 22 -2.00 -4.99 -11.81
N SER A 23 -1.90 -3.92 -12.60
CA SER A 23 -0.78 -3.73 -13.53
C SER A 23 0.56 -3.62 -12.81
N LEU A 24 0.60 -2.97 -11.64
CA LEU A 24 1.80 -2.91 -10.80
C LEU A 24 2.19 -4.30 -10.28
N LEU A 25 1.23 -5.10 -9.81
CA LEU A 25 1.49 -6.48 -9.35
C LEU A 25 1.95 -7.42 -10.48
N ASP A 26 1.40 -7.24 -11.67
CA ASP A 26 1.80 -7.96 -12.88
C ASP A 26 3.25 -7.61 -13.27
N ASN A 27 3.59 -6.32 -13.17
CA ASN A 27 4.93 -5.77 -13.46
C ASN A 27 5.79 -5.62 -12.19
N TRP A 28 5.55 -6.45 -11.18
CA TRP A 28 6.16 -6.30 -9.86
C TRP A 28 7.69 -6.27 -9.92
N GLN A 29 8.30 -5.20 -9.42
CA GLN A 29 9.74 -5.09 -9.34
C GLN A 29 10.26 -5.74 -8.06
N GLN A 30 11.27 -6.60 -8.19
CA GLN A 30 11.89 -7.24 -7.03
C GLN A 30 12.70 -6.24 -6.19
N ASP A 31 13.21 -5.17 -6.79
CA ASP A 31 13.94 -4.11 -6.10
C ASP A 31 12.97 -3.04 -5.60
N LEU A 32 12.73 -3.02 -4.30
CA LEU A 32 11.84 -2.06 -3.64
C LEU A 32 12.56 -0.72 -3.47
N ARG A 33 11.96 0.36 -3.96
CA ARG A 33 12.54 1.72 -3.90
C ARG A 33 12.33 2.33 -2.52
N THR A 34 13.18 2.01 -1.55
CA THR A 34 13.03 2.49 -0.16
C THR A 34 13.50 3.93 0.07
N ASP A 35 14.04 4.58 -0.95
CA ASP A 35 14.63 5.93 -0.90
C ASP A 35 13.59 7.07 -0.89
N LEU A 36 12.30 6.74 -1.03
CA LEU A 36 11.20 7.70 -1.06
C LEU A 36 10.40 7.65 0.25
N PRO A 37 10.79 8.40 1.30
CA PRO A 37 10.04 8.45 2.54
C PRO A 37 8.72 9.20 2.34
N CYS A 38 7.66 8.64 2.90
CA CYS A 38 6.32 9.21 2.92
C CYS A 38 5.76 9.21 4.34
N THR A 39 4.90 10.19 4.61
CA THR A 39 4.25 10.33 5.91
C THR A 39 3.09 9.35 5.97
N TYR A 40 3.11 8.47 6.97
CA TYR A 40 2.11 7.45 7.21
C TYR A 40 1.35 7.81 8.50
N HIS A 41 0.04 8.02 8.43
CA HIS A 41 -0.74 8.66 9.52
C HIS A 41 -0.17 10.04 9.94
N ALA A 42 -0.57 10.56 11.10
CA ALA A 42 -0.18 11.88 11.60
C ALA A 42 1.31 12.00 12.03
N SER A 43 2.04 10.90 12.20
CA SER A 43 3.44 10.93 12.68
C SER A 43 4.30 9.72 12.28
N GLY A 44 3.76 8.76 11.52
CA GLY A 44 4.50 7.58 11.08
C GLY A 44 5.32 7.88 9.83
N ARG A 45 6.41 7.12 9.65
CA ARG A 45 7.18 7.11 8.41
C ARG A 45 6.92 5.79 7.70
N ALA A 46 6.61 5.87 6.42
CA ALA A 46 6.65 4.75 5.49
C ALA A 46 7.59 5.09 4.33
N ALA A 47 7.97 4.11 3.53
CA ALA A 47 8.70 4.29 2.29
C ALA A 47 7.81 3.86 1.13
N ASN A 48 7.70 4.70 0.09
CA ASN A 48 7.03 4.38 -1.16
C ASN A 48 7.96 3.52 -2.02
N VAL A 49 7.72 2.22 -1.98
CA VAL A 49 8.59 1.24 -2.63
C VAL A 49 8.22 0.91 -4.06
N ALA A 50 6.95 1.08 -4.41
CA ALA A 50 6.46 0.86 -5.75
C ALA A 50 5.28 1.78 -6.00
N SER A 51 5.35 2.56 -7.08
CA SER A 51 4.27 3.48 -7.47
C SER A 51 4.10 3.50 -8.98
N VAL A 52 2.84 3.51 -9.41
CA VAL A 52 2.38 3.72 -10.78
C VAL A 52 1.21 4.69 -10.74
N GLU A 53 0.88 5.29 -11.88
CA GLU A 53 -0.25 6.22 -11.96
C GLU A 53 -1.55 5.59 -11.43
N GLY A 54 -2.03 6.10 -10.29
CA GLY A 54 -3.23 5.61 -9.63
C GLY A 54 -3.01 4.47 -8.62
N CYS A 55 -1.78 3.98 -8.38
CA CYS A 55 -1.51 3.02 -7.32
C CYS A 55 -0.09 3.13 -6.76
N SER A 56 0.04 3.29 -5.45
CA SER A 56 1.28 3.41 -4.71
C SER A 56 1.29 2.48 -3.50
N ILE A 57 2.47 1.91 -3.22
CA ILE A 57 2.68 0.92 -2.17
C ILE A 57 3.68 1.46 -1.17
N TYR A 58 3.27 1.42 0.08
CA TYR A 58 3.99 1.97 1.21
C TYR A 58 4.35 0.86 2.17
N ILE A 59 5.57 0.88 2.67
CA ILE A 59 6.00 -0.03 3.74
C ILE A 59 6.57 0.76 4.91
N THR A 60 6.24 0.37 6.14
CA THR A 60 6.80 1.03 7.33
C THR A 60 8.21 0.55 7.65
N ASN A 61 8.61 -0.60 7.11
CA ASN A 61 9.94 -1.18 7.29
C ASN A 61 10.61 -1.38 5.95
N THR A 62 11.69 -0.64 5.68
CA THR A 62 12.45 -0.71 4.44
C THR A 62 13.23 -2.02 4.26
N ASN A 63 13.35 -2.83 5.32
CA ASN A 63 13.97 -4.15 5.26
C ASN A 63 12.99 -5.27 4.88
N ALA A 64 11.71 -4.95 4.62
CA ALA A 64 10.73 -5.95 4.25
C ALA A 64 11.11 -6.61 2.91
N GLU A 65 10.99 -7.94 2.85
CA GLU A 65 11.27 -8.68 1.63
C GLU A 65 10.23 -8.37 0.55
N SER A 66 10.69 -8.11 -0.68
CA SER A 66 9.82 -7.80 -1.83
C SER A 66 8.72 -8.84 -2.05
N SER A 67 9.03 -10.12 -1.88
CA SER A 67 8.06 -11.22 -1.96
C SER A 67 6.97 -11.10 -0.89
N ALA A 68 7.35 -10.81 0.36
CA ALA A 68 6.41 -10.65 1.46
C ALA A 68 5.50 -9.42 1.25
N VAL A 69 6.08 -8.32 0.77
CA VAL A 69 5.31 -7.12 0.40
C VAL A 69 4.33 -7.43 -0.73
N LYS A 70 4.76 -8.19 -1.75
CA LYS A 70 3.89 -8.62 -2.84
C LYS A 70 2.71 -9.47 -2.35
N GLU A 71 2.96 -10.45 -1.50
CA GLU A 71 1.89 -11.30 -0.92
C GLU A 71 0.91 -10.49 -0.09
N ALA A 72 1.41 -9.55 0.72
CA ALA A 72 0.58 -8.60 1.47
C ALA A 72 -0.31 -7.76 0.55
N VAL A 73 0.25 -7.23 -0.54
CA VAL A 73 -0.49 -6.43 -1.52
C VAL A 73 -1.56 -7.28 -2.20
N GLN A 74 -1.24 -8.51 -2.59
CA GLN A 74 -2.21 -9.46 -3.15
C GLN A 74 -3.36 -9.77 -2.19
N ALA A 75 -3.07 -9.93 -0.89
CA ALA A 75 -4.09 -10.15 0.13
C ALA A 75 -5.04 -8.95 0.27
N ILE A 76 -4.51 -7.72 0.24
CA ILE A 76 -5.33 -6.49 0.25
C ILE A 76 -6.18 -6.42 -1.02
N MET A 77 -5.61 -6.72 -2.19
CA MET A 77 -6.36 -6.76 -3.45
C MET A 77 -7.48 -7.81 -3.45
N GLY A 78 -7.30 -8.93 -2.73
CA GLY A 78 -8.36 -9.92 -2.51
C GLY A 78 -9.52 -9.42 -1.65
N CYS A 79 -9.30 -8.39 -0.82
CA CYS A 79 -10.34 -7.70 -0.06
C CYS A 79 -10.84 -6.41 -0.72
N ALA A 80 -10.32 -6.04 -1.89
CA ALA A 80 -10.69 -4.81 -2.56
C ALA A 80 -12.13 -4.88 -3.08
N ALA A 81 -12.84 -3.75 -2.98
CA ALA A 81 -14.20 -3.63 -3.52
C ALA A 81 -14.13 -3.49 -5.04
N THR A 82 -14.13 -4.62 -5.74
CA THR A 82 -14.09 -4.69 -7.21
C THR A 82 -15.23 -3.93 -7.89
N ASP A 83 -16.38 -3.79 -7.21
CA ASP A 83 -17.55 -3.04 -7.67
C ASP A 83 -17.30 -1.53 -7.84
N VAL A 84 -16.39 -0.94 -7.08
CA VAL A 84 -16.04 0.50 -7.17
C VAL A 84 -14.74 0.76 -7.93
N GLY A 85 -14.04 -0.29 -8.37
CA GLY A 85 -12.76 -0.17 -9.09
C GLY A 85 -11.64 0.47 -8.27
N LYS A 86 -11.78 0.49 -6.95
CA LYS A 86 -10.89 1.17 -6.01
C LYS A 86 -10.37 0.20 -4.95
N VAL A 87 -9.14 0.44 -4.48
CA VAL A 87 -8.50 -0.31 -3.40
C VAL A 87 -7.78 0.64 -2.46
N ASN A 88 -8.05 0.49 -1.18
CA ASN A 88 -7.33 1.17 -0.12
C ASN A 88 -7.25 0.18 1.02
N GLY A 89 -6.06 -0.06 1.55
CA GLY A 89 -5.92 -1.04 2.61
C GLY A 89 -4.53 -1.09 3.18
N LEU A 90 -4.50 -1.41 4.46
CA LEU A 90 -3.31 -1.74 5.22
C LEU A 90 -3.37 -3.21 5.61
N THR A 91 -2.24 -3.88 5.51
CA THR A 91 -1.99 -5.14 6.19
C THR A 91 -0.68 -5.06 6.97
N THR A 92 -0.49 -6.01 7.86
CA THR A 92 0.75 -6.13 8.65
C THR A 92 1.35 -7.49 8.34
N LEU A 93 2.64 -7.50 8.00
CA LEU A 93 3.42 -8.71 7.83
C LEU A 93 3.67 -9.37 9.19
N SER A 94 4.01 -10.66 9.17
CA SER A 94 4.33 -11.43 10.38
C SER A 94 5.52 -10.87 11.18
N ASP A 95 6.40 -10.12 10.51
CA ASP A 95 7.54 -9.41 11.12
C ASP A 95 7.11 -8.11 11.87
N GLY A 96 5.84 -7.72 11.81
CA GLY A 96 5.32 -6.46 12.35
C GLY A 96 5.46 -5.26 11.40
N SER A 97 6.02 -5.49 10.21
CA SER A 97 6.13 -4.50 9.14
C SER A 97 4.74 -4.21 8.53
N GLY A 98 4.33 -2.95 8.51
CA GLY A 98 3.07 -2.52 7.88
C GLY A 98 3.25 -2.34 6.37
N VAL A 99 2.32 -2.86 5.59
CA VAL A 99 2.26 -2.72 4.13
C VAL A 99 0.92 -2.10 3.76
N CYS A 100 0.96 -1.05 2.95
CA CYS A 100 -0.21 -0.27 2.65
C CYS A 100 -0.32 0.04 1.15
N ILE A 101 -1.53 -0.01 0.61
CA ILE A 101 -1.85 0.38 -0.77
C ILE A 101 -2.74 1.62 -0.76
N GLY A 102 -2.29 2.67 -1.43
CA GLY A 102 -3.04 3.90 -1.61
C GLY A 102 -2.78 4.54 -2.98
N GLY A 103 -3.56 5.55 -3.35
CA GLY A 103 -3.32 6.35 -4.55
C GLY A 103 -2.03 7.18 -4.46
N ASN A 104 -1.72 7.92 -5.52
CA ASN A 104 -0.48 8.71 -5.62
C ASN A 104 -0.41 9.94 -4.70
N ASP A 105 -1.50 10.28 -4.03
CA ASP A 105 -1.67 11.53 -3.28
C ASP A 105 -1.10 11.47 -1.84
N GLY A 106 -0.68 10.29 -1.40
CA GLY A 106 -0.22 10.03 -0.02
C GLY A 106 1.22 10.47 0.27
N CYS A 107 1.99 10.74 -0.78
CA CYS A 107 3.35 11.25 -0.69
C CYS A 107 3.38 12.65 -1.29
N GLY A 108 3.00 13.63 -0.48
CA GLY A 108 3.26 15.05 -0.72
C GLY A 108 4.18 15.58 0.37
N GLU A 109 5.05 16.52 0.01
CA GLU A 109 5.85 17.32 0.95
C GLU A 109 4.99 18.00 2.03
#